data_AF-A0A218WQU1-F1
#
_entry.id   AF-A0A218WQU1-F1
#
_cell.length_a   1.000
_cell.length_b   1.000
_cell.length_c   1.000
_cell.angle_alpha   90.00
_cell.angle_beta   90.00
_cell.angle_gamma   90.00
#
_symmetry.space_group_name_H-M   'P 1'
#
loop_
_entity.id
_entity.type
_entity.pdbx_description
1 polymer ?
#
loop_
_entity_poly.entity_id
_entity_poly.type
_entity_poly.pdbx_seq_one_letter_code
_entity_poly.pdbx_strand_id
1 'polypeptide(L)'
;MGLDPTEDQRLGLGPVGELTRGLGPTEDQRLGLGPLGDLTMGLGPTVDQRLGLGPVGDLTMGLGPTEGQRLGFGPVGELTRGLGPTEDQRLGLSPRGDLPMGLDPTEAERLGLGHVGDLTRGLGPTIDQRLGLGHVGDLLMGLCPTEVQRLGLGPGGDLTMRLGPGGDLTMGLDPTEDQRLELGPVGDLTMGLGPTVD
;
A
#
# COMPACT_ATOMS: atom_id res chain seq x y z
N MET A 1 -26.32 -9.72 4.68
CA MET A 1 -27.20 -8.92 3.80
C MET A 1 -26.39 -8.54 2.56
N GLY A 2 -27.05 -8.36 1.42
CA GLY A 2 -26.47 -7.86 0.17
C GLY A 2 -27.32 -6.70 -0.36
N LEU A 3 -26.73 -5.83 -1.18
CA LEU A 3 -27.31 -4.61 -1.73
C LEU A 3 -26.73 -4.38 -3.13
N ASP A 4 -27.46 -3.68 -4.00
CA ASP A 4 -27.13 -3.32 -5.38
C ASP A 4 -27.68 -1.90 -5.67
N PRO A 5 -27.30 -1.26 -6.79
CA PRO A 5 -26.07 -0.48 -7.05
C PRO A 5 -26.11 0.96 -6.45
N THR A 6 -25.13 1.82 -6.76
CA THR A 6 -24.73 2.94 -5.85
C THR A 6 -24.18 4.19 -6.55
N GLU A 7 -24.34 5.38 -5.92
CA GLU A 7 -23.84 6.70 -6.39
C GLU A 7 -23.09 7.58 -5.31
N ASP A 8 -23.50 7.72 -4.01
CA ASP A 8 -22.82 8.57 -2.94
C ASP A 8 -23.40 8.34 -1.48
N GLN A 9 -22.96 8.79 -0.26
CA GLN A 9 -21.78 9.56 0.29
C GLN A 9 -21.43 9.37 1.82
N ARG A 10 -20.12 9.19 2.16
CA ARG A 10 -19.25 9.53 3.36
C ARG A 10 -19.58 9.18 4.85
N LEU A 11 -18.48 8.95 5.62
CA LEU A 11 -18.16 9.32 7.05
C LEU A 11 -18.49 8.34 8.22
N GLY A 12 -17.87 8.55 9.42
CA GLY A 12 -17.99 7.68 10.63
C GLY A 12 -17.34 8.26 11.93
N LEU A 13 -17.11 7.45 13.00
CA LEU A 13 -16.46 7.89 14.28
C LEU A 13 -15.53 6.89 15.05
N GLY A 14 -14.44 7.41 15.64
CA GLY A 14 -14.03 7.09 17.02
C GLY A 14 -13.17 5.84 17.31
N PRO A 15 -13.02 5.47 18.61
CA PRO A 15 -12.31 4.27 19.08
C PRO A 15 -13.13 2.99 18.87
N VAL A 16 -12.54 1.91 18.31
CA VAL A 16 -13.29 0.72 17.84
C VAL A 16 -12.50 -0.58 18.01
N GLY A 17 -12.95 -1.51 18.86
CA GLY A 17 -12.16 -2.69 19.26
C GLY A 17 -12.37 -4.01 18.54
N GLU A 18 -13.44 -4.17 17.74
CA GLU A 18 -13.74 -5.38 16.95
C GLU A 18 -14.91 -5.03 15.98
N LEU A 19 -14.70 -4.95 14.67
CA LEU A 19 -15.80 -4.88 13.69
C LEU A 19 -15.42 -5.30 12.25
N THR A 20 -16.33 -5.99 11.58
CA THR A 20 -16.18 -6.50 10.19
C THR A 20 -17.16 -5.83 9.19
N ARG A 21 -16.80 -5.77 7.89
CA ARG A 21 -17.65 -5.73 6.65
C ARG A 21 -17.91 -4.35 5.97
N GLY A 22 -18.15 -4.23 4.64
CA GLY A 22 -18.04 -5.19 3.51
C GLY A 22 -19.20 -5.33 2.49
N LEU A 23 -19.29 -4.48 1.45
CA LEU A 23 -19.73 -4.73 0.02
C LEU A 23 -20.10 -3.45 -0.78
N GLY A 24 -19.75 -3.41 -2.08
CA GLY A 24 -20.32 -2.51 -3.10
C GLY A 24 -21.52 -3.14 -3.83
N PRO A 25 -22.00 -2.64 -5.00
CA PRO A 25 -21.35 -1.71 -5.95
C PRO A 25 -21.14 -0.26 -5.46
N THR A 26 -20.45 0.61 -6.21
CA THR A 26 -20.08 1.98 -5.80
C THR A 26 -19.72 2.91 -6.97
N GLU A 27 -20.13 4.19 -6.91
CA GLU A 27 -19.61 5.27 -7.80
C GLU A 27 -18.88 6.40 -7.03
N ASP A 28 -19.39 6.83 -5.88
CA ASP A 28 -18.73 7.56 -4.78
C ASP A 28 -19.27 6.88 -3.47
N GLN A 29 -18.78 6.92 -2.22
CA GLN A 29 -17.55 7.32 -1.48
C GLN A 29 -17.98 7.38 0.05
N ARG A 30 -17.26 7.40 1.19
CA ARG A 30 -15.87 7.54 1.70
C ARG A 30 -15.79 7.13 3.21
N LEU A 31 -14.56 7.01 3.73
CA LEU A 31 -14.03 7.44 5.04
C LEU A 31 -13.82 6.41 6.18
N GLY A 32 -12.92 6.79 7.11
CA GLY A 32 -12.39 5.98 8.21
C GLY A 32 -11.86 6.81 9.40
N LEU A 33 -11.38 6.14 10.46
CA LEU A 33 -11.53 6.57 11.87
C LEU A 33 -10.39 6.16 12.84
N GLY A 34 -10.05 7.06 13.75
CA GLY A 34 -9.98 6.89 15.23
C GLY A 34 -9.29 5.71 15.95
N PRO A 35 -9.27 5.75 17.30
CA PRO A 35 -8.42 4.87 18.14
C PRO A 35 -8.86 3.40 18.27
N LEU A 36 -8.53 2.59 17.27
CA LEU A 36 -8.93 1.19 17.13
C LEU A 36 -8.30 0.21 18.15
N GLY A 37 -8.97 -0.95 18.29
CA GLY A 37 -8.41 -2.30 18.43
C GLY A 37 -8.59 -3.01 17.07
N ASP A 38 -9.43 -4.04 17.00
CA ASP A 38 -9.48 -4.95 15.85
C ASP A 38 -10.52 -4.54 14.78
N LEU A 39 -10.26 -4.78 13.49
CA LEU A 39 -11.19 -4.46 12.39
C LEU A 39 -10.98 -5.31 11.11
N THR A 40 -12.04 -5.64 10.36
CA THR A 40 -11.99 -6.53 9.18
C THR A 40 -12.85 -6.12 7.95
N MET A 41 -12.21 -5.71 6.84
CA MET A 41 -12.67 -5.95 5.45
C MET A 41 -13.87 -5.12 4.87
N GLY A 42 -14.38 -5.56 3.70
CA GLY A 42 -14.18 -4.84 2.41
C GLY A 42 -15.23 -3.83 1.89
N LEU A 43 -15.59 -3.77 0.60
CA LEU A 43 -15.34 -4.60 -0.61
C LEU A 43 -15.61 -3.71 -1.87
N GLY A 44 -15.49 -4.22 -3.11
CA GLY A 44 -15.96 -3.54 -4.36
C GLY A 44 -17.31 -4.10 -4.88
N PRO A 45 -17.72 -3.90 -6.16
CA PRO A 45 -17.08 -3.16 -7.27
C PRO A 45 -17.34 -1.64 -7.27
N THR A 46 -16.61 -0.85 -8.07
CA THR A 46 -16.32 0.57 -7.71
C THR A 46 -15.94 1.51 -8.86
N VAL A 47 -16.23 2.83 -8.75
CA VAL A 47 -15.65 3.92 -9.58
C VAL A 47 -14.82 4.97 -8.78
N ASP A 48 -15.26 5.50 -7.63
CA ASP A 48 -14.39 6.21 -6.63
C ASP A 48 -14.70 5.72 -5.19
N GLN A 49 -13.69 5.63 -4.32
CA GLN A 49 -13.83 5.45 -2.87
C GLN A 49 -12.51 5.76 -2.13
N ARG A 50 -12.56 6.30 -0.91
CA ARG A 50 -11.36 6.70 -0.16
C ARG A 50 -11.43 6.54 1.36
N LEU A 51 -10.25 6.42 2.00
CA LEU A 51 -9.91 6.79 3.40
C LEU A 51 -10.59 5.93 4.52
N GLY A 52 -10.03 5.68 5.71
CA GLY A 52 -8.68 5.93 6.26
C GLY A 52 -8.64 6.14 7.80
N LEU A 53 -7.89 5.35 8.57
CA LEU A 53 -8.10 5.09 10.03
C LEU A 53 -6.87 5.30 10.95
N GLY A 54 -7.03 5.38 12.29
CA GLY A 54 -5.91 5.40 13.26
C GLY A 54 -6.19 6.06 14.62
N PRO A 55 -5.61 5.61 15.78
CA PRO A 55 -4.69 4.46 15.98
C PRO A 55 -5.04 3.48 17.15
N VAL A 56 -4.64 2.20 17.11
CA VAL A 56 -5.16 1.03 16.36
C VAL A 56 -4.61 -0.27 17.00
N GLY A 57 -5.37 -1.38 16.98
CA GLY A 57 -4.91 -2.76 17.23
C GLY A 57 -4.60 -3.49 15.92
N ASP A 58 -5.40 -4.51 15.57
CA ASP A 58 -5.14 -5.36 14.38
C ASP A 58 -6.15 -5.11 13.25
N LEU A 59 -5.67 -4.82 12.03
CA LEU A 59 -6.53 -4.48 10.88
C LEU A 59 -6.36 -5.47 9.72
N THR A 60 -7.44 -6.16 9.34
CA THR A 60 -7.52 -6.93 8.09
C THR A 60 -8.38 -6.18 7.05
N MET A 61 -7.96 -6.11 5.78
CA MET A 61 -8.77 -5.51 4.71
C MET A 61 -8.64 -6.23 3.36
N GLY A 62 -9.74 -6.26 2.61
CA GLY A 62 -9.82 -6.81 1.26
C GLY A 62 -10.76 -5.94 0.44
N LEU A 63 -10.32 -5.30 -0.65
CA LEU A 63 -11.22 -4.55 -1.55
C LEU A 63 -11.32 -5.21 -2.93
N GLY A 64 -12.46 -5.01 -3.60
CA GLY A 64 -12.69 -5.51 -4.97
C GLY A 64 -12.21 -4.52 -6.03
N PRO A 65 -12.41 -4.84 -7.32
CA PRO A 65 -11.94 -4.02 -8.43
C PRO A 65 -12.62 -2.64 -8.51
N THR A 66 -11.90 -1.67 -9.07
CA THR A 66 -12.23 -0.23 -8.96
C THR A 66 -11.56 0.60 -10.05
N GLU A 67 -12.15 1.75 -10.41
CA GLU A 67 -11.43 2.78 -11.18
C GLU A 67 -10.52 3.59 -10.23
N GLY A 68 -11.07 4.37 -9.28
CA GLY A 68 -10.29 5.21 -8.34
C GLY A 68 -10.31 4.79 -6.87
N GLN A 69 -9.13 4.58 -6.25
CA GLN A 69 -9.00 4.34 -4.80
C GLN A 69 -7.97 5.27 -4.16
N ARG A 70 -8.28 5.88 -2.99
CA ARG A 70 -7.25 6.57 -2.16
C ARG A 70 -7.39 6.35 -0.66
N LEU A 71 -6.42 5.79 0.04
CA LEU A 71 -6.53 5.58 1.49
C LEU A 71 -5.37 6.20 2.29
N GLY A 72 -5.60 6.41 3.58
CA GLY A 72 -4.71 7.16 4.49
C GLY A 72 -4.85 6.64 5.91
N PHE A 73 -3.80 6.11 6.51
CA PHE A 73 -3.82 5.45 7.82
C PHE A 73 -2.75 6.06 8.74
N GLY A 74 -3.10 6.25 10.01
CA GLY A 74 -2.18 6.71 11.06
C GLY A 74 -1.34 5.57 11.64
N PRO A 75 -0.89 5.70 12.90
CA PRO A 75 -0.27 4.60 13.63
C PRO A 75 -1.20 3.38 13.69
N VAL A 76 -0.70 2.24 13.24
CA VAL A 76 -1.39 0.94 13.18
C VAL A 76 -0.52 -0.11 13.86
N GLY A 77 -1.11 -1.07 14.56
CA GLY A 77 -0.41 -2.25 15.10
C GLY A 77 0.01 -3.15 13.94
N GLU A 78 -0.76 -4.19 13.67
CA GLU A 78 -0.61 -5.03 12.48
C GLU A 78 -1.65 -4.68 11.40
N LEU A 79 -1.27 -4.81 10.12
CA LEU A 79 -2.15 -4.55 8.97
C LEU A 79 -1.99 -5.60 7.87
N THR A 80 -2.95 -6.52 7.79
CA THR A 80 -3.09 -7.46 6.66
C THR A 80 -4.00 -6.87 5.58
N ARG A 81 -3.52 -6.78 4.33
CA ARG A 81 -4.31 -6.18 3.24
C ARG A 81 -4.20 -6.90 1.89
N GLY A 82 -5.35 -7.23 1.31
CA GLY A 82 -5.54 -7.58 -0.10
C GLY A 82 -6.25 -6.46 -0.88
N LEU A 83 -5.91 -6.21 -2.15
CA LEU A 83 -6.74 -5.39 -3.04
C LEU A 83 -6.84 -6.00 -4.44
N GLY A 84 -8.05 -5.98 -4.99
CA GLY A 84 -8.34 -6.33 -6.37
C GLY A 84 -7.91 -5.26 -7.40
N PRO A 85 -8.03 -5.56 -8.71
CA PRO A 85 -7.49 -4.71 -9.77
C PRO A 85 -8.00 -3.26 -9.77
N THR A 86 -7.12 -2.29 -9.99
CA THR A 86 -7.42 -0.85 -9.87
C THR A 86 -6.89 -0.02 -11.05
N GLU A 87 -7.56 1.06 -11.45
CA GLU A 87 -6.96 2.03 -12.40
C GLU A 87 -6.03 3.04 -11.68
N ASP A 88 -6.54 4.00 -10.87
CA ASP A 88 -5.74 5.01 -10.13
C ASP A 88 -5.77 4.75 -8.61
N GLN A 89 -4.76 4.04 -8.10
CA GLN A 89 -4.65 3.66 -6.69
C GLN A 89 -3.66 4.56 -5.92
N ARG A 90 -4.07 5.11 -4.77
CA ARG A 90 -3.19 5.92 -3.90
C ARG A 90 -3.30 5.50 -2.43
N LEU A 91 -2.18 5.49 -1.73
CA LEU A 91 -2.14 4.95 -0.37
C LEU A 91 -1.12 5.70 0.49
N GLY A 92 -1.50 6.04 1.72
CA GLY A 92 -0.66 6.66 2.73
C GLY A 92 -0.77 5.90 4.06
N LEU A 93 0.31 5.37 4.63
CA LEU A 93 0.26 4.70 5.96
C LEU A 93 1.44 5.13 6.86
N SER A 94 1.27 5.00 8.18
CA SER A 94 2.37 5.09 9.14
C SER A 94 2.26 4.02 10.24
N PRO A 95 2.25 2.71 9.90
CA PRO A 95 2.15 1.61 10.87
C PRO A 95 3.35 1.58 11.84
N ARG A 96 3.18 0.84 12.94
CA ARG A 96 4.20 0.65 13.98
C ARG A 96 4.63 -0.81 14.13
N GLY A 97 3.82 -1.76 13.69
CA GLY A 97 4.17 -3.17 13.53
C GLY A 97 4.05 -3.61 12.07
N ASP A 98 3.82 -4.91 11.90
CA ASP A 98 4.00 -5.61 10.63
C ASP A 98 2.91 -5.30 9.59
N LEU A 99 3.34 -5.20 8.33
CA LEU A 99 2.51 -4.82 7.19
C LEU A 99 2.56 -5.86 6.05
N PRO A 100 1.89 -7.02 6.18
CA PRO A 100 1.67 -7.95 5.08
C PRO A 100 0.62 -7.42 4.08
N MET A 101 1.04 -7.10 2.85
CA MET A 101 0.16 -6.56 1.80
C MET A 101 0.35 -7.24 0.43
N GLY A 102 -0.74 -7.72 -0.16
CA GLY A 102 -0.79 -8.28 -1.52
C GLY A 102 -1.77 -7.53 -2.41
N LEU A 103 -1.31 -6.97 -3.53
CA LEU A 103 -2.18 -6.20 -4.45
C LEU A 103 -2.21 -6.82 -5.86
N ASP A 104 -3.40 -6.89 -6.45
CA ASP A 104 -3.66 -7.35 -7.81
C ASP A 104 -3.29 -6.27 -8.87
N PRO A 105 -3.29 -6.59 -10.19
CA PRO A 105 -2.81 -5.68 -11.24
C PRO A 105 -3.46 -4.29 -11.20
N THR A 106 -2.66 -3.23 -11.36
CA THR A 106 -3.13 -1.84 -11.23
C THR A 106 -2.54 -0.96 -12.34
N GLU A 107 -3.26 0.00 -12.92
CA GLU A 107 -2.63 0.86 -13.95
C GLU A 107 -1.64 1.85 -13.33
N ALA A 108 -2.06 2.64 -12.33
CA ALA A 108 -1.22 3.60 -11.64
C ALA A 108 -1.28 3.43 -10.11
N GLU A 109 -0.18 3.00 -9.49
CA GLU A 109 -0.04 2.94 -8.02
C GLU A 109 0.81 4.09 -7.47
N ARG A 110 0.33 4.73 -6.39
CA ARG A 110 1.10 5.72 -5.63
C ARG A 110 1.01 5.47 -4.12
N LEU A 111 2.02 4.81 -3.56
CA LEU A 111 2.16 4.57 -2.13
C LEU A 111 3.17 5.54 -1.48
N GLY A 112 2.78 6.14 -0.36
CA GLY A 112 3.68 6.78 0.61
C GLY A 112 3.58 6.11 1.97
N LEU A 113 4.68 5.62 2.53
CA LEU A 113 4.76 5.18 3.93
C LEU A 113 5.57 6.18 4.75
N GLY A 114 5.14 6.42 5.99
CA GLY A 114 5.90 7.15 6.99
C GLY A 114 6.95 6.25 7.65
N HIS A 115 6.91 6.18 8.98
CA HIS A 115 7.59 5.11 9.71
C HIS A 115 6.81 3.79 9.52
N VAL A 116 7.54 2.67 9.51
CA VAL A 116 7.03 1.30 9.45
C VAL A 116 7.92 0.45 10.38
N GLY A 117 7.35 -0.60 10.97
CA GLY A 117 8.13 -1.75 11.43
C GLY A 117 8.57 -2.57 10.21
N ASP A 118 8.19 -3.84 10.16
CA ASP A 118 8.58 -4.73 9.07
C ASP A 118 7.49 -4.78 7.96
N LEU A 119 7.93 -4.74 6.70
CA LEU A 119 7.05 -4.63 5.53
C LEU A 119 7.24 -5.81 4.58
N THR A 120 6.23 -6.68 4.50
CA THR A 120 6.15 -7.76 3.50
C THR A 120 5.12 -7.40 2.43
N ARG A 121 5.58 -7.11 1.20
CA ARG A 121 4.73 -6.63 0.10
C ARG A 121 4.86 -7.48 -1.16
N GLY A 122 3.74 -7.93 -1.72
CA GLY A 122 3.63 -8.45 -3.08
C GLY A 122 2.77 -7.51 -3.94
N LEU A 123 3.30 -7.03 -5.06
CA LEU A 123 2.53 -6.27 -6.05
C LEU A 123 2.40 -7.02 -7.36
N GLY A 124 1.18 -7.07 -7.89
CA GLY A 124 0.86 -7.49 -9.24
C GLY A 124 1.37 -6.51 -10.32
N PRO A 125 1.27 -6.91 -11.61
CA PRO A 125 1.71 -6.08 -12.73
C PRO A 125 1.13 -4.66 -12.71
N THR A 126 1.95 -3.65 -12.99
CA THR A 126 1.56 -2.22 -12.90
C THR A 126 2.05 -1.41 -14.12
N ILE A 127 1.45 -0.26 -14.45
CA ILE A 127 1.97 0.63 -15.53
C ILE A 127 2.88 1.73 -14.95
N ASP A 128 2.36 2.67 -14.13
CA ASP A 128 3.17 3.65 -13.38
C ASP A 128 3.10 3.35 -11.87
N GLN A 129 4.14 2.75 -11.30
CA GLN A 129 4.24 2.47 -9.87
C GLN A 129 5.17 3.48 -9.19
N ARG A 130 4.68 4.18 -8.16
CA ARG A 130 5.47 5.12 -7.36
C ARG A 130 5.40 4.80 -5.88
N LEU A 131 6.57 4.52 -5.29
CA LEU A 131 6.74 4.22 -3.88
C LEU A 131 7.62 5.28 -3.22
N GLY A 132 7.13 5.90 -2.16
CA GLY A 132 7.94 6.63 -1.18
C GLY A 132 7.87 5.90 0.15
N LEU A 133 8.99 5.41 0.70
CA LEU A 133 9.07 4.92 2.08
C LEU A 133 9.84 5.92 2.94
N GLY A 134 9.37 6.16 4.16
CA GLY A 134 10.16 6.80 5.21
C GLY A 134 11.09 5.79 5.87
N HIS A 135 11.17 5.82 7.21
CA HIS A 135 12.01 4.89 7.95
C HIS A 135 11.31 3.54 8.14
N VAL A 136 11.89 2.47 7.61
CA VAL A 136 11.39 1.08 7.74
C VAL A 136 12.26 0.32 8.74
N GLY A 137 11.74 -0.75 9.35
CA GLY A 137 12.55 -1.87 9.84
C GLY A 137 13.06 -2.68 8.65
N ASP A 138 12.69 -3.95 8.58
CA ASP A 138 13.03 -4.82 7.46
C ASP A 138 12.01 -4.69 6.30
N LEU A 139 12.51 -4.69 5.06
CA LEU A 139 11.71 -4.58 3.85
C LEU A 139 11.85 -5.82 2.98
N LEU A 140 10.78 -6.61 2.86
CA LEU A 140 10.64 -7.67 1.86
C LEU A 140 9.61 -7.26 0.80
N MET A 141 10.06 -7.04 -0.43
CA MET A 141 9.18 -6.61 -1.53
C MET A 141 9.36 -7.44 -2.80
N GLY A 142 8.29 -8.08 -3.27
CA GLY A 142 8.19 -8.72 -4.58
C GLY A 142 7.31 -7.90 -5.52
N LEU A 143 7.89 -7.43 -6.63
CA LEU A 143 7.18 -6.62 -7.64
C LEU A 143 7.07 -7.40 -8.95
N CYS A 144 5.85 -7.55 -9.48
CA CYS A 144 5.59 -8.11 -10.80
C CYS A 144 5.89 -7.08 -11.93
N PRO A 145 5.79 -7.47 -13.22
CA PRO A 145 6.15 -6.60 -14.34
C PRO A 145 5.57 -5.19 -14.29
N THR A 146 6.42 -4.19 -14.46
CA THR A 146 6.04 -2.77 -14.38
C THR A 146 6.68 -1.97 -15.52
N GLU A 147 5.92 -1.11 -16.21
CA GLU A 147 6.46 -0.31 -17.33
C GLU A 147 7.29 0.89 -16.86
N VAL A 148 6.84 1.62 -15.83
CA VAL A 148 7.56 2.72 -15.19
C VAL A 148 7.50 2.57 -13.68
N GLN A 149 8.64 2.41 -13.03
CA GLN A 149 8.74 2.17 -11.60
C GLN A 149 9.64 3.20 -10.93
N ARG A 150 9.13 3.87 -9.89
CA ARG A 150 9.83 4.97 -9.19
C ARG A 150 9.79 4.76 -7.69
N LEU A 151 10.92 4.36 -7.13
CA LEU A 151 11.08 3.98 -5.73
C LEU A 151 11.99 5.03 -5.04
N GLY A 152 11.56 5.54 -3.89
CA GLY A 152 12.38 6.40 -3.02
C GLY A 152 12.25 5.91 -1.59
N LEU A 153 13.30 5.31 -1.05
CA LEU A 153 13.27 4.62 0.23
C LEU A 153 14.18 5.36 1.22
N GLY A 154 13.62 5.74 2.36
CA GLY A 154 14.37 6.31 3.48
C GLY A 154 15.22 5.27 4.23
N PRO A 155 15.94 5.68 5.29
CA PRO A 155 16.82 4.79 6.04
C PRO A 155 16.08 3.61 6.71
N GLY A 156 16.73 2.47 6.90
CA GLY A 156 16.09 1.30 7.52
C GLY A 156 16.99 0.10 7.79
N GLY A 157 16.38 -1.04 8.15
CA GLY A 157 17.03 -2.32 8.42
C GLY A 157 17.40 -3.09 7.15
N ASP A 158 17.05 -4.37 7.07
CA ASP A 158 17.42 -5.22 5.93
C ASP A 158 16.49 -5.01 4.73
N LEU A 159 17.09 -4.68 3.58
CA LEU A 159 16.36 -4.42 2.34
C LEU A 159 16.47 -5.60 1.36
N THR A 160 15.40 -6.39 1.20
CA THR A 160 15.28 -7.45 0.19
C THR A 160 14.17 -7.15 -0.82
N MET A 161 14.56 -6.91 -2.07
CA MET A 161 13.62 -6.60 -3.15
C MET A 161 13.84 -7.51 -4.36
N ARG A 162 12.75 -8.06 -4.91
CA ARG A 162 12.74 -8.92 -6.11
C ARG A 162 11.85 -8.28 -7.17
N LEU A 163 12.42 -7.95 -8.33
CA LEU A 163 11.73 -7.28 -9.42
C LEU A 163 11.51 -8.21 -10.61
N GLY A 164 10.29 -8.26 -11.11
CA GLY A 164 9.95 -8.91 -12.38
C GLY A 164 10.50 -8.14 -13.59
N PRO A 165 10.41 -8.72 -14.80
CA PRO A 165 10.77 -8.02 -16.03
C PRO A 165 9.96 -6.73 -16.21
N GLY A 166 10.59 -5.61 -16.56
CA GLY A 166 9.92 -4.30 -16.63
C GLY A 166 10.56 -3.32 -17.61
N GLY A 167 10.01 -2.11 -17.66
CA GLY A 167 10.56 -0.97 -18.38
C GLY A 167 11.52 -0.16 -17.51
N ASP A 168 11.23 1.13 -17.34
CA ASP A 168 12.15 2.08 -16.73
C ASP A 168 12.07 2.04 -15.19
N LEU A 169 13.22 1.86 -14.54
CA LEU A 169 13.35 1.79 -13.08
C LEU A 169 14.18 2.96 -12.56
N THR A 170 13.55 3.85 -11.80
CA THR A 170 14.22 4.87 -10.99
C THR A 170 14.18 4.48 -9.52
N MET A 171 15.34 4.38 -8.87
CA MET A 171 15.46 4.06 -7.44
C MET A 171 16.32 5.09 -6.71
N GLY A 172 15.82 5.63 -5.60
CA GLY A 172 16.59 6.36 -4.59
C GLY A 172 16.61 5.56 -3.29
N LEU A 173 17.80 5.28 -2.76
CA LEU A 173 17.99 4.58 -1.48
C LEU A 173 18.80 5.46 -0.53
N ASP A 174 18.21 5.89 0.59
CA ASP A 174 18.99 6.31 1.76
C ASP A 174 19.65 5.08 2.43
N PRO A 175 20.59 5.25 3.38
CA PRO A 175 21.35 4.12 3.94
C PRO A 175 20.49 3.10 4.69
N THR A 176 20.73 1.81 4.45
CA THR A 176 20.09 0.70 5.18
C THR A 176 21.15 -0.31 5.64
N GLU A 177 20.81 -1.27 6.52
CA GLU A 177 21.81 -2.18 7.13
C GLU A 177 22.40 -3.18 6.12
N ASP A 178 21.60 -4.09 5.55
CA ASP A 178 22.00 -4.95 4.41
C ASP A 178 21.10 -4.64 3.18
N GLN A 179 21.62 -4.83 1.95
CA GLN A 179 20.89 -4.55 0.70
C GLN A 179 20.97 -5.69 -0.32
N ARG A 180 19.81 -6.18 -0.76
CA ARG A 180 19.64 -7.34 -1.66
C ARG A 180 18.59 -7.02 -2.74
N LEU A 181 19.07 -6.67 -3.92
CA LEU A 181 18.22 -6.41 -5.10
C LEU A 181 18.37 -7.56 -6.11
N GLU A 182 17.30 -8.34 -6.30
CA GLU A 182 17.19 -9.33 -7.39
C GLU A 182 16.42 -8.68 -8.55
N LEU A 183 17.13 -8.27 -9.60
CA LEU A 183 16.56 -7.58 -10.75
C LEU A 183 16.26 -8.56 -11.90
N GLY A 184 15.01 -8.58 -12.36
CA GLY A 184 14.66 -9.09 -13.67
C GLY A 184 15.17 -8.18 -14.81
N PRO A 185 14.91 -8.55 -16.08
CA PRO A 185 15.24 -7.70 -17.22
C PRO A 185 14.49 -6.36 -17.15
N VAL A 186 15.21 -5.24 -17.07
CA VAL A 186 14.66 -3.88 -17.08
C VAL A 186 15.09 -3.13 -18.35
N GLY A 187 14.38 -2.03 -18.66
CA GLY A 187 14.76 -1.02 -19.65
C GLY A 187 15.85 -0.10 -19.09
N ASP A 188 15.57 1.20 -18.95
CA ASP A 188 16.54 2.13 -18.38
C ASP A 188 16.56 2.07 -16.85
N LEU A 189 17.73 1.80 -16.27
CA LEU A 189 17.97 1.79 -14.82
C LEU A 189 18.67 3.07 -14.36
N THR A 190 18.02 3.82 -13.48
CA THR A 190 18.58 4.98 -12.77
C THR A 190 18.58 4.70 -11.27
N MET A 191 19.76 4.74 -10.64
CA MET A 191 19.90 4.57 -9.18
C MET A 191 20.65 5.76 -8.56
N GLY A 192 20.14 6.27 -7.44
CA GLY A 192 20.81 7.24 -6.58
C GLY A 192 20.88 6.72 -5.16
N LEU A 193 22.01 6.92 -4.50
CA LEU A 193 22.22 6.57 -3.09
C LEU A 193 22.32 7.84 -2.25
N GLY A 194 21.67 7.84 -1.09
CA GLY A 194 21.77 8.88 -0.07
C GLY A 194 23.13 8.84 0.66
N PRO A 195 23.43 9.87 1.46
CA PRO A 195 24.70 9.95 2.17
C PRO A 195 24.78 8.92 3.29
N THR A 196 25.68 7.94 3.15
CA THR A 196 26.08 7.05 4.25
C THR A 196 26.70 7.85 5.39
N VAL A 197 26.36 7.48 6.63
CA VAL A 197 26.92 8.09 7.83
C VAL A 197 27.96 7.14 8.42
N ASP A 198 29.23 7.54 8.35
CA ASP A 198 30.38 6.86 8.98
C ASP A 198 30.46 7.10 10.50
#